data_AF-A0A4Y7PPB5-F1
#
_entry.id   AF-A0A4Y7PPB5-F1
#
_cell.length_a   1.000
_cell.length_b   1.000
_cell.length_c   1.000
_cell.angle_alpha   90.00
_cell.angle_beta   90.00
_cell.angle_gamma   90.00
#
_symmetry.space_group_name_H-M   'P 1'
#
loop_
_entity.id
_entity.type
_entity.pdbx_description
1 polymer ?
#
loop_
_entity_poly.entity_id
_entity_poly.type
_entity_poly.pdbx_seq_one_letter_code
_entity_poly.pdbx_strand_id
1 'polypeptide(L)'
;MALETKSERGDYFKENGVRWTELARLPYLDLVRSTVIDPMHNLLLGIVKTQWYSQWIKENALRRATTTQGRELDVVHQFLETFESPLWAGKLPLRVGEPAGGSLSADEYKFAAITALPIIVRDCASHRKQFRNDIFQIPIVWDLFEDEAVSEFQSAQSRYETAMKVYDAALEKWNASQAGGEPSHESRGTSTSAPEPAPTESSASRNPKKRKINEKPTPPKPPSIRMHSDEASNFLRLATALKIILSSSIDEAQLDRAETLLEEYLLGFKELYGADAMKPNHHWSRHIINQIRDLGPVYSFWTFVSERLNKLLKNFNSNSWKGGQMEISMMRYFGRDALLHEMV
;
A
#
# COMPACT_ATOMS: atom_id res chain seq x y z
N MET A 1 -14.45 -31.79 -6.57
CA MET A 1 -14.36 -31.44 -8.01
C MET A 1 -12.88 -31.42 -8.37
N ALA A 2 -12.44 -32.30 -9.27
CA ALA A 2 -11.05 -32.30 -9.74
C ALA A 2 -10.92 -31.28 -10.89
N LEU A 3 -10.00 -30.32 -10.78
CA LEU A 3 -9.71 -29.39 -11.88
C LEU A 3 -8.45 -29.89 -12.61
N GLU A 4 -8.63 -30.42 -13.81
CA GLU A 4 -7.58 -31.14 -14.54
C GLU A 4 -6.70 -30.18 -15.33
N THR A 5 -7.29 -29.13 -15.89
CA THR A 5 -6.57 -28.20 -16.77
C THR A 5 -6.05 -26.97 -16.02
N LYS A 6 -5.00 -26.35 -16.56
CA LYS A 6 -4.47 -25.08 -16.06
C LYS A 6 -5.48 -23.94 -16.21
N SER A 7 -6.34 -23.98 -17.24
CA SER A 7 -7.37 -22.96 -17.46
C SER A 7 -8.42 -23.02 -16.36
N GLU A 8 -8.98 -24.20 -16.10
CA GLU A 8 -9.98 -24.39 -15.04
C GLU A 8 -9.46 -23.97 -13.66
N ARG A 9 -8.22 -24.33 -13.32
CA ARG A 9 -7.58 -23.86 -12.07
C ARG A 9 -7.41 -22.34 -12.04
N GLY A 10 -7.13 -21.73 -13.18
CA GLY A 10 -7.01 -20.28 -13.33
C GLY A 10 -8.35 -19.57 -13.16
N ASP A 11 -9.42 -20.12 -13.73
CA ASP A 11 -10.76 -19.57 -13.64
C ASP A 11 -11.33 -19.74 -12.22
N TYR A 12 -11.10 -20.91 -11.59
CA TYR A 12 -11.41 -21.12 -10.18
C TYR A 12 -10.70 -20.12 -9.27
N PHE A 13 -9.42 -19.83 -9.51
CA PHE A 13 -8.68 -18.83 -8.75
C PHE A 13 -9.23 -17.41 -8.94
N LYS A 14 -9.66 -17.04 -10.16
CA LYS A 14 -10.29 -15.74 -10.41
C LYS A 14 -11.61 -15.60 -9.67
N GLU A 15 -12.42 -16.66 -9.65
CA GLU A 15 -13.74 -16.67 -9.03
C GLU A 15 -13.65 -16.70 -7.49
N ASN A 16 -12.75 -17.52 -6.94
CA ASN A 16 -12.71 -17.82 -5.50
C ASN A 16 -11.55 -17.15 -4.76
N GLY A 17 -10.57 -16.57 -5.47
CA GLY A 17 -9.38 -15.96 -4.87
C GLY A 17 -8.38 -16.94 -4.24
N VAL A 18 -8.65 -18.25 -4.30
CA VAL A 18 -7.81 -19.30 -3.72
C VAL A 18 -7.36 -20.30 -4.80
N ARG A 19 -6.12 -20.77 -4.69
CA ARG A 19 -5.61 -21.77 -5.63
C ARG A 19 -6.25 -23.12 -5.32
N TRP A 20 -6.70 -23.78 -6.38
CA TRP A 20 -7.22 -25.14 -6.25
C TRP A 20 -6.12 -26.10 -5.75
N THR A 21 -6.47 -26.95 -4.79
CA THR A 21 -5.61 -28.00 -4.25
C THR A 21 -6.47 -29.17 -3.75
N GLU A 22 -6.06 -30.41 -4.04
CA GLU A 22 -6.71 -31.62 -3.50
C GLU A 22 -6.64 -31.68 -1.97
N LEU A 23 -5.64 -31.00 -1.38
CA LEU A 23 -5.48 -30.90 0.07
C LEU A 23 -6.71 -30.29 0.76
N ALA A 24 -7.46 -29.42 0.06
CA ALA A 24 -8.68 -28.81 0.60
C ALA A 24 -9.81 -29.82 0.88
N ARG A 25 -9.72 -31.05 0.35
CA ARG A 25 -10.73 -32.11 0.56
C ARG A 25 -10.50 -32.89 1.84
N LEU A 26 -9.33 -32.77 2.45
CA LEU A 26 -8.97 -33.51 3.65
C LEU A 26 -9.72 -32.88 4.83
N PRO A 27 -10.65 -33.60 5.51
CA PRO A 27 -11.50 -33.02 6.54
C PRO A 27 -10.72 -32.56 7.78
N TYR A 28 -9.47 -33.02 7.94
CA TYR A 28 -8.58 -32.64 9.02
C TYR A 28 -7.63 -31.49 8.67
N LEU A 29 -7.59 -31.04 7.40
CA LEU A 29 -6.67 -30.01 6.94
C LEU A 29 -7.43 -28.71 6.69
N ASP A 30 -7.46 -27.85 7.69
CA ASP A 30 -7.87 -26.46 7.51
C ASP A 30 -6.71 -25.67 6.87
N LEU A 31 -6.84 -25.35 5.59
CA LEU A 31 -5.81 -24.62 4.83
C LEU A 31 -5.56 -23.20 5.37
N VAL A 32 -6.55 -22.58 6.00
CA VAL A 32 -6.41 -21.25 6.59
C VAL A 32 -5.60 -21.35 7.88
N ARG A 33 -5.96 -22.28 8.77
CA ARG A 33 -5.22 -22.48 10.03
C ARG A 33 -3.84 -23.11 9.83
N SER A 34 -3.69 -23.95 8.82
CA SER A 34 -2.46 -24.71 8.54
C SER A 34 -1.46 -23.94 7.67
N THR A 35 -1.79 -22.70 7.25
CA THR A 35 -0.87 -21.81 6.55
C THR A 35 -0.32 -20.77 7.53
N VAL A 36 0.97 -20.86 7.86
CA VAL A 36 1.63 -19.87 8.74
C VAL A 36 1.66 -18.50 8.05
N ILE A 37 1.10 -17.50 8.71
CA ILE A 37 1.04 -16.12 8.21
C ILE A 37 2.26 -15.40 8.74
N ASP A 38 3.22 -15.21 7.85
CA ASP A 38 4.42 -14.49 8.22
C ASP A 38 4.11 -12.99 8.51
N PRO A 39 4.46 -12.46 9.69
CA PRO A 39 4.20 -11.08 10.06
C PRO A 39 4.94 -10.06 9.19
N MET A 40 6.12 -10.41 8.68
CA MET A 40 6.93 -9.52 7.84
C MET A 40 6.22 -9.23 6.51
N HIS A 41 5.74 -10.27 5.83
CA HIS A 41 5.05 -10.13 4.55
C HIS A 41 3.59 -9.68 4.74
N ASN A 42 2.89 -10.22 5.73
CA ASN A 42 1.46 -9.96 5.87
C ASN A 42 1.16 -8.63 6.57
N LEU A 43 1.79 -8.38 7.72
CA LEU A 43 1.50 -7.20 8.53
C LEU A 43 2.33 -5.99 8.08
N LEU A 44 3.65 -6.14 7.98
CA LEU A 44 4.56 -5.02 7.68
C LEU A 44 4.52 -4.63 6.20
N LEU A 45 4.86 -5.58 5.31
CA LEU A 45 4.84 -5.33 3.86
C LEU A 45 3.43 -5.39 3.24
N GLY A 46 2.44 -5.90 3.98
CA GLY A 46 1.05 -5.96 3.54
C GLY A 46 0.25 -4.79 4.09
N ILE A 47 -0.12 -4.85 5.37
CA ILE A 47 -1.03 -3.87 6.00
C ILE A 47 -0.37 -2.50 6.17
N VAL A 48 0.78 -2.42 6.86
CA VAL A 48 1.44 -1.12 7.13
C VAL A 48 1.81 -0.44 5.82
N LYS A 49 2.38 -1.19 4.87
CA LYS A 49 2.66 -0.66 3.53
C LYS A 49 1.39 -0.21 2.80
N THR A 50 0.27 -0.91 2.93
CA THR A 50 -0.99 -0.48 2.30
C THR A 50 -1.45 0.85 2.91
N GLN A 51 -1.47 0.96 4.23
CA GLN A 51 -1.81 2.19 4.93
C GLN A 51 -0.89 3.36 4.53
N TRP A 52 0.42 3.18 4.68
CA TRP A 52 1.42 4.21 4.40
C TRP A 52 1.47 4.57 2.92
N TYR A 53 1.75 3.60 2.06
CA TYR A 53 2.07 3.91 0.67
C TYR A 53 0.83 3.99 -0.22
N SER A 54 -0.13 3.07 -0.06
CA SER A 54 -1.28 3.03 -0.97
C SER A 54 -2.33 4.07 -0.60
N GLN A 55 -2.60 4.28 0.69
CA GLN A 55 -3.54 5.31 1.11
C GLN A 55 -2.84 6.65 1.27
N TRP A 56 -1.83 6.75 2.12
CA TRP A 56 -1.31 8.09 2.44
C TRP A 56 -0.44 8.74 1.36
N ILE A 57 0.44 7.98 0.70
CA ILE A 57 1.31 8.55 -0.34
C ILE A 57 0.59 8.64 -1.70
N LYS A 58 0.02 7.54 -2.20
CA LYS A 58 -0.57 7.49 -3.55
C LYS A 58 -1.85 8.31 -3.71
N GLU A 59 -2.73 8.31 -2.72
CA GLU A 59 -3.93 9.16 -2.72
C GLU A 59 -3.63 10.60 -2.28
N ASN A 60 -2.35 10.93 -2.09
CA ASN A 60 -1.83 12.25 -1.73
C ASN A 60 -2.30 12.74 -0.35
N ALA A 61 -2.65 11.88 0.61
CA ALA A 61 -2.88 12.29 2.00
C ALA A 61 -1.66 13.00 2.61
N LEU A 62 -0.45 12.57 2.24
CA LEU A 62 0.80 13.21 2.62
C LEU A 62 1.53 13.70 1.37
N ARG A 63 1.56 15.01 1.15
CA ARG A 63 2.19 15.60 -0.03
C ARG A 63 3.61 16.06 0.28
N ARG A 64 4.44 16.04 -0.76
CA ARG A 64 5.77 16.66 -0.77
C ARG A 64 5.66 18.18 -0.79
N ALA A 65 6.62 18.86 -0.18
CA ALA A 65 6.84 20.31 -0.32
C ALA A 65 6.79 20.78 -1.77
N THR A 66 6.09 21.89 -2.01
CA THR A 66 6.34 22.67 -3.22
C THR A 66 7.48 23.65 -2.97
N THR A 67 8.06 24.21 -4.03
CA THR A 67 9.12 25.23 -3.92
C THR A 67 8.70 26.46 -3.12
N THR A 68 7.41 26.66 -2.91
CA THR A 68 6.81 27.84 -2.27
C THR A 68 6.07 27.54 -0.96
N GLN A 69 5.75 26.28 -0.64
CA GLN A 69 4.95 25.93 0.54
C GLN A 69 5.42 24.61 1.13
N GLY A 70 5.72 24.63 2.44
CA GLY A 70 5.95 23.41 3.22
C GLY A 70 4.67 22.58 3.33
N ARG A 71 4.79 21.27 3.24
CA ARG A 71 3.65 20.33 3.19
C ARG A 71 3.78 19.23 4.24
N GLU A 72 2.84 18.29 4.23
CA GLU A 72 2.68 17.25 5.24
C GLU A 72 3.97 16.41 5.44
N LEU A 73 4.66 16.05 4.35
CA LEU A 73 5.89 15.28 4.43
C LEU A 73 7.08 16.07 5.01
N ASP A 74 7.09 17.40 4.92
CA ASP A 74 8.20 18.20 5.49
C ASP A 74 8.20 18.12 7.01
N VAL A 75 7.02 18.07 7.63
CA VAL A 75 6.90 17.86 9.08
C VAL A 75 7.51 16.51 9.47
N VAL A 76 7.25 15.46 8.68
CA VAL A 76 7.83 14.14 8.89
C VAL A 76 9.35 14.16 8.69
N HIS A 77 9.85 14.81 7.63
CA HIS A 77 11.30 14.88 7.36
C HIS A 77 12.03 15.69 8.43
N GLN A 78 11.49 16.82 8.86
CA GLN A 78 12.05 17.65 9.94
C GLN A 78 12.10 16.88 11.27
N PHE A 79 11.06 16.10 11.58
CA PHE A 79 11.09 15.21 12.72
C PHE A 79 12.21 14.18 12.58
N LEU A 80 12.32 13.51 11.42
CA LEU A 80 13.36 12.49 11.21
C LEU A 80 14.78 13.04 11.21
N GLU A 81 14.99 14.30 10.84
CA GLU A 81 16.29 14.98 10.92
C GLU A 81 16.71 15.25 12.37
N THR A 82 15.76 15.48 13.27
CA THR A 82 16.01 15.80 14.68
C THR A 82 15.87 14.58 15.60
N PHE A 83 15.20 13.53 15.15
CA PHE A 83 14.92 12.34 15.94
C PHE A 83 16.15 11.43 16.06
N GLU A 84 16.68 11.33 17.27
CA GLU A 84 17.74 10.38 17.59
C GLU A 84 17.15 8.98 17.88
N SER A 85 17.24 8.09 16.89
CA SER A 85 16.76 6.70 17.05
C SER A 85 17.69 5.87 17.95
N PRO A 86 17.17 5.12 18.93
CA PRO A 86 17.96 4.16 19.71
C PRO A 86 18.64 3.13 18.81
N LEU A 87 19.82 2.65 19.21
CA LEU A 87 20.63 1.71 18.40
C LEU A 87 19.93 0.38 18.07
N TRP A 88 19.01 -0.06 18.93
CA TRP A 88 18.24 -1.28 18.75
C TRP A 88 17.02 -1.10 17.83
N ALA A 89 16.66 0.15 17.52
CA ALA A 89 15.52 0.49 16.68
C ALA A 89 15.98 0.77 15.24
N GLY A 90 15.10 0.50 14.28
CA GLY A 90 15.35 0.84 12.88
C GLY A 90 15.54 2.35 12.67
N LYS A 91 15.89 2.73 11.44
CA LYS A 91 15.93 4.14 11.00
C LYS A 91 15.12 4.27 9.73
N LEU A 92 14.40 5.37 9.58
CA LEU A 92 13.74 5.69 8.31
C LEU A 92 14.68 6.50 7.40
N PRO A 93 14.57 6.33 6.07
CA PRO A 93 15.17 7.26 5.13
C PRO A 93 14.67 8.69 5.40
N LEU A 94 15.57 9.67 5.39
CA LEU A 94 15.22 11.08 5.67
C LEU A 94 14.13 11.62 4.76
N ARG A 95 14.08 11.15 3.49
CA ARG A 95 13.09 11.53 2.48
C ARG A 95 11.99 10.50 2.30
N VAL A 96 11.59 9.82 3.37
CA VAL A 96 10.53 8.80 3.33
C VAL A 96 9.24 9.36 2.72
N GLY A 97 8.57 8.57 1.88
CA GLY A 97 7.36 9.00 1.15
C GLY A 97 7.65 9.69 -0.18
N GLU A 98 8.88 10.14 -0.43
CA GLU A 98 9.31 10.66 -1.73
C GLU A 98 10.03 9.59 -2.57
N PRO A 99 10.08 9.74 -3.91
CA PRO A 99 10.89 8.87 -4.76
C PRO A 99 12.37 8.78 -4.35
N ALA A 100 12.91 9.86 -3.79
CA ALA A 100 14.29 9.91 -3.30
C ALA A 100 14.53 9.06 -2.04
N GLY A 101 13.50 8.84 -1.22
CA GLY A 101 13.57 7.98 -0.03
C GLY A 101 13.49 6.49 -0.33
N GLY A 102 13.19 6.10 -1.58
CA GLY A 102 13.09 4.71 -1.98
C GLY A 102 11.89 3.96 -1.39
N SER A 103 11.88 2.64 -1.56
CA SER A 103 10.90 1.76 -0.93
C SER A 103 11.41 1.29 0.42
N LEU A 104 10.54 1.31 1.42
CA LEU A 104 10.87 0.82 2.76
C LEU A 104 10.92 -0.70 2.78
N SER A 105 11.91 -1.22 3.50
CA SER A 105 12.01 -2.60 3.94
C SER A 105 11.01 -2.91 5.06
N ALA A 106 10.82 -4.19 5.35
CA ALA A 106 9.89 -4.59 6.41
C ALA A 106 10.32 -4.07 7.79
N ASP A 107 11.61 -4.05 8.10
CA ASP A 107 12.11 -3.53 9.38
C ASP A 107 11.91 -2.01 9.50
N GLU A 108 12.07 -1.28 8.39
CA GLU A 108 11.74 0.15 8.34
C GLU A 108 10.23 0.37 8.53
N TYR A 109 9.37 -0.44 7.92
CA TYR A 109 7.92 -0.37 8.19
C TYR A 109 7.57 -0.73 9.64
N LYS A 110 8.27 -1.70 10.25
CA LYS A 110 8.11 -2.01 11.66
C LYS A 110 8.42 -0.79 12.50
N PHE A 111 9.59 -0.18 12.30
CA PHE A 111 10.01 1.02 13.03
C PHE A 111 9.08 2.22 12.79
N ALA A 112 8.64 2.44 11.54
CA ALA A 112 7.66 3.46 11.19
C ALA A 112 6.37 3.29 11.99
N ALA A 113 5.78 2.08 11.95
CA ALA A 113 4.47 1.82 12.52
C ALA A 113 4.44 1.80 14.04
N ILE A 114 5.48 1.32 14.72
CA ILE A 114 5.46 1.13 16.18
C ILE A 114 6.21 2.21 16.96
N THR A 115 7.06 2.99 16.29
CA THR A 115 7.94 3.98 16.94
C THR A 115 7.79 5.36 16.32
N ALA A 116 8.27 5.59 15.09
CA ALA A 116 8.41 6.95 14.57
C ALA A 116 7.06 7.64 14.31
N LEU A 117 6.18 7.01 13.53
CA LEU A 117 4.92 7.62 13.13
C LEU A 117 3.96 7.82 14.33
N PRO A 118 3.86 6.89 15.31
CA PRO A 118 3.12 7.13 16.55
C PRO A 118 3.70 8.20 17.47
N ILE A 119 4.96 8.64 17.30
CA ILE A 119 5.58 9.72 18.10
C ILE A 119 5.45 11.08 17.42
N ILE A 120 5.49 11.11 16.08
CA ILE A 120 5.04 12.27 15.28
C ILE A 120 3.58 12.65 15.64
N VAL A 121 2.93 11.84 16.49
CA VAL A 121 1.62 12.10 17.07
C VAL A 121 1.60 13.10 18.23
N ARG A 122 2.70 13.48 18.89
CA ARG A 122 2.63 14.54 19.92
C ARG A 122 3.99 15.10 20.34
N ASP A 123 4.22 16.36 20.01
CA ASP A 123 4.85 17.31 20.93
C ASP A 123 4.29 18.72 20.65
N CYS A 124 3.55 19.27 21.61
CA CYS A 124 3.10 20.65 21.59
C CYS A 124 3.45 21.31 22.93
N ALA A 125 4.75 21.44 23.20
CA ALA A 125 5.24 22.34 24.23
C ALA A 125 5.10 23.83 23.83
N SER A 126 4.79 24.15 22.57
CA SER A 126 4.83 25.53 22.05
C SER A 126 3.47 26.25 21.93
N HIS A 127 2.32 25.57 22.05
CA HIS A 127 1.00 26.21 21.98
C HIS A 127 0.16 25.98 23.24
N ARG A 128 0.59 26.61 24.35
CA ARG A 128 -0.07 26.57 25.67
C ARG A 128 -1.12 27.66 25.89
N LYS A 129 -1.89 28.04 24.87
CA LYS A 129 -3.02 28.96 25.09
C LYS A 129 -4.21 28.47 24.30
N GLN A 130 -5.26 28.13 25.05
CA GLN A 130 -6.63 27.92 24.56
C GLN A 130 -6.97 26.51 24.11
N PHE A 131 -6.91 25.51 24.99
CA PHE A 131 -7.99 24.52 25.19
C PHE A 131 -7.77 23.87 26.57
N ARG A 132 -8.59 24.28 27.55
CA ARG A 132 -8.74 23.57 28.83
C ARG A 132 -9.76 22.47 28.59
N ASN A 133 -9.40 21.25 28.93
CA ASN A 133 -10.25 20.06 29.00
C ASN A 133 -10.65 19.47 27.64
N ASP A 134 -9.70 18.83 26.96
CA ASP A 134 -9.95 17.55 26.28
C ASP A 134 -8.63 16.76 26.24
N ILE A 135 -8.74 15.48 26.60
CA ILE A 135 -7.63 14.55 26.80
C ILE A 135 -7.47 13.75 25.50
N PHE A 136 -6.28 13.84 24.90
CA PHE A 136 -5.81 13.20 23.64
C PHE A 136 -6.18 13.92 22.33
N GLN A 137 -5.26 14.77 21.84
CA GLN A 137 -5.24 15.23 20.45
C GLN A 137 -4.32 14.36 19.59
N ILE A 138 -4.70 14.34 18.32
CA ILE A 138 -4.43 13.43 17.21
C ILE A 138 -3.09 13.84 16.52
N PRO A 139 -2.54 13.11 15.54
CA PRO A 139 -1.20 13.33 15.01
C PRO A 139 -0.99 14.71 14.42
N ILE A 140 0.17 15.30 14.72
CA ILE A 140 0.56 16.68 14.36
C ILE A 140 0.26 17.01 12.89
N VAL A 141 0.45 16.05 11.98
CA VAL A 141 0.18 16.27 10.55
C VAL A 141 -1.32 16.41 10.25
N TRP A 142 -2.18 15.59 10.87
CA TRP A 142 -3.63 15.72 10.66
C TRP A 142 -4.15 17.00 11.33
N ASP A 143 -3.71 17.30 12.55
CA ASP A 143 -4.09 18.53 13.25
C ASP A 143 -3.69 19.81 12.49
N LEU A 144 -2.56 19.81 11.77
CA LEU A 144 -2.07 20.99 11.04
C LEU A 144 -2.73 21.18 9.66
N PHE A 145 -3.10 20.09 8.99
CA PHE A 145 -3.48 20.13 7.56
C PHE A 145 -4.92 19.66 7.28
N GLU A 146 -5.67 19.18 8.28
CA GLU A 146 -7.05 18.74 8.12
C GLU A 146 -7.98 19.86 7.66
N ASP A 147 -7.94 21.03 8.32
CA ASP A 147 -8.78 22.19 7.95
C ASP A 147 -8.52 22.64 6.50
N GLU A 148 -7.25 22.64 6.08
CA GLU A 148 -6.86 22.94 4.69
C GLU A 148 -7.42 21.87 3.74
N ALA A 149 -7.30 20.59 4.08
CA ALA A 149 -7.80 19.49 3.26
C ALA A 149 -9.33 19.52 3.09
N VAL A 150 -10.08 19.84 4.16
CA VAL A 150 -11.54 19.99 4.11
C VAL A 150 -11.95 21.16 3.21
N SER A 151 -11.27 22.30 3.33
CA SER A 151 -11.52 23.48 2.49
C SER A 151 -11.20 23.23 1.00
N GLU A 152 -10.09 22.54 0.72
CA GLU A 152 -9.71 22.09 -0.63
C GLU A 152 -10.79 21.16 -1.21
N PHE A 153 -11.30 20.21 -0.42
CA PHE A 153 -12.34 19.28 -0.84
C PHE A 153 -13.66 19.98 -1.17
N GLN A 154 -14.13 20.89 -0.31
CA GLN A 154 -15.36 21.67 -0.56
C GLN A 154 -15.23 22.49 -1.85
N SER A 155 -14.07 23.12 -2.06
CA SER A 155 -13.76 23.85 -3.30
C SER A 155 -13.76 22.94 -4.53
N ALA A 156 -13.22 21.72 -4.41
CA ALA A 156 -13.23 20.73 -5.48
C ALA A 156 -14.64 20.21 -5.77
N GLN A 157 -15.47 20.03 -4.74
CA GLN A 157 -16.86 19.61 -4.86
C GLN A 157 -17.71 20.63 -5.62
N SER A 158 -17.59 21.92 -5.29
CA SER A 158 -18.25 22.99 -6.04
C SER A 158 -17.85 23.02 -7.53
N ARG A 159 -16.56 22.82 -7.82
CA ARG A 159 -16.05 22.72 -9.20
C ARG A 159 -16.59 21.48 -9.91
N TYR A 160 -16.68 20.35 -9.22
CA TYR A 160 -17.23 19.11 -9.76
C TYR A 160 -18.70 19.25 -10.11
N GLU A 161 -19.53 19.83 -9.23
CA GLU A 161 -20.94 20.09 -9.50
C GLU A 161 -21.13 21.00 -10.72
N THR A 162 -20.28 22.02 -10.85
CA THR A 162 -20.28 22.91 -12.02
C THR A 162 -19.89 22.15 -13.29
N ALA A 163 -18.85 21.33 -13.23
CA ALA A 163 -18.40 20.50 -14.35
C ALA A 163 -19.44 19.44 -14.75
N MET A 164 -20.19 18.90 -13.78
CA MET A 164 -21.24 17.92 -14.01
C MET A 164 -22.41 18.53 -14.77
N LYS A 165 -22.84 19.75 -14.41
CA LYS A 165 -23.86 20.50 -15.18
C LYS A 165 -23.45 20.73 -16.64
N VAL A 166 -22.17 21.07 -16.86
CA VAL A 166 -21.62 21.23 -18.22
C VAL A 166 -21.60 19.90 -18.97
N TYR A 167 -21.25 18.81 -18.28
CA TYR A 167 -21.27 17.46 -18.84
C TYR A 167 -22.67 17.02 -19.25
N ASP A 168 -23.67 17.20 -18.37
CA ASP A 168 -25.06 16.84 -18.64
C ASP A 168 -25.60 17.59 -19.86
N ALA A 169 -25.37 18.90 -19.92
CA ALA A 169 -25.76 19.72 -21.08
C ALA A 169 -25.03 19.29 -22.38
N ALA A 170 -23.77 18.84 -22.29
CA ALA A 170 -23.03 18.32 -23.44
C ALA A 170 -23.54 16.93 -23.87
N LEU A 171 -23.94 16.10 -22.90
CA LEU A 171 -24.49 14.76 -23.14
C LEU A 171 -25.85 14.83 -23.82
N GLU A 172 -26.72 15.76 -23.39
CA GLU A 172 -28.01 16.02 -24.04
C GLU A 172 -27.83 16.46 -25.50
N LYS A 173 -26.90 17.38 -25.78
CA LYS A 173 -26.57 17.82 -27.14
C LYS A 173 -26.03 16.68 -28.01
N TRP A 174 -25.22 15.79 -27.43
CA TRP A 174 -24.70 14.62 -28.13
C TRP A 174 -25.79 13.59 -28.40
N ASN A 175 -26.66 13.29 -27.44
CA ASN A 175 -27.80 12.39 -27.63
C ASN A 175 -28.75 12.92 -28.73
N ALA A 176 -29.02 14.23 -28.75
CA ALA A 176 -29.85 14.86 -29.76
C ALA A 176 -29.24 14.79 -31.17
N SER A 177 -27.91 14.84 -31.31
CA SER A 177 -27.24 14.71 -32.61
C SER A 177 -27.21 13.27 -33.15
N GLN A 178 -27.29 12.27 -32.27
CA GLN A 178 -27.42 10.85 -32.66
C GLN A 178 -28.86 10.48 -33.05
N ALA A 179 -29.87 11.10 -32.43
CA ALA A 179 -31.29 10.83 -32.73
C ALA A 179 -31.76 11.36 -34.10
N GLY A 180 -30.99 12.24 -34.74
CA GLY A 180 -31.33 12.89 -36.01
C GLY A 180 -30.81 12.21 -37.29
N GLY A 181 -30.27 10.98 -37.24
CA GLY A 181 -29.65 10.35 -38.42
C GLY A 181 -29.93 8.85 -38.61
N GLU A 182 -30.68 8.51 -39.67
CA GLU A 182 -30.65 7.24 -40.43
C GLU A 182 -30.92 7.56 -41.91
N PRO A 183 -30.55 6.70 -42.91
CA PRO A 183 -29.40 5.82 -43.06
C PRO A 183 -28.46 6.26 -44.22
N SER A 184 -27.28 5.66 -44.25
CA SER A 184 -26.16 5.92 -45.15
C SER A 184 -26.45 5.68 -46.64
N HIS A 185 -26.12 6.68 -47.48
CA HIS A 185 -25.97 6.54 -48.93
C HIS A 185 -24.55 6.06 -49.27
N GLU A 186 -24.46 5.02 -50.10
CA GLU A 186 -23.23 4.52 -50.72
C GLU A 186 -22.58 5.55 -51.66
N SER A 187 -21.23 5.63 -51.67
CA SER A 187 -20.45 5.81 -52.91
C SER A 187 -18.94 5.56 -52.71
N ARG A 188 -18.52 4.33 -53.02
CA ARG A 188 -17.54 3.91 -54.07
C ARG A 188 -16.32 4.81 -54.43
N GLY A 189 -15.12 4.21 -54.29
CA GLY A 189 -13.90 4.38 -55.14
C GLY A 189 -13.08 5.66 -54.93
N THR A 190 -11.75 5.69 -54.88
CA THR A 190 -10.76 4.96 -55.68
C THR A 190 -9.36 5.05 -55.03
N SER A 191 -8.56 4.02 -55.23
CA SER A 191 -7.17 3.83 -54.82
C SER A 191 -6.14 4.55 -55.71
N THR A 192 -5.05 5.08 -55.13
CA THR A 192 -3.72 5.08 -55.77
C THR A 192 -2.59 5.14 -54.73
N SER A 193 -1.45 4.54 -55.10
CA SER A 193 -0.36 4.01 -54.27
C SER A 193 0.95 4.82 -54.28
N ALA A 194 1.60 4.93 -53.10
CA ALA A 194 3.06 4.91 -52.77
C ALA A 194 4.04 5.95 -53.39
N PRO A 195 5.31 6.11 -52.89
CA PRO A 195 5.95 5.78 -51.58
C PRO A 195 6.72 6.97 -50.91
N GLU A 196 7.25 6.72 -49.69
CA GLU A 196 8.08 7.60 -48.82
C GLU A 196 9.38 8.18 -49.43
N PRO A 197 9.97 9.22 -48.78
CA PRO A 197 11.13 8.98 -47.90
C PRO A 197 11.16 9.79 -46.59
N ALA A 198 11.85 9.25 -45.57
CA ALA A 198 12.23 9.93 -44.32
C ALA A 198 13.31 11.01 -44.54
N PRO A 199 13.52 12.02 -43.63
CA PRO A 199 14.25 11.76 -42.39
C PRO A 199 13.93 12.66 -41.16
N THR A 200 14.47 12.19 -40.02
CA THR A 200 15.04 12.96 -38.88
C THR A 200 14.18 13.63 -37.80
N GLU A 201 14.71 13.47 -36.59
CA GLU A 201 14.25 13.81 -35.25
C GLU A 201 14.14 15.33 -35.00
N SER A 202 13.12 15.78 -34.27
CA SER A 202 13.26 16.73 -33.15
C SER A 202 11.91 17.04 -32.45
N SER A 203 11.96 17.00 -31.11
CA SER A 203 11.17 17.77 -30.14
C SER A 203 9.66 18.01 -30.38
N ALA A 204 8.82 17.04 -30.01
CA ALA A 204 7.38 17.25 -29.88
C ALA A 204 7.01 17.85 -28.50
N SER A 205 6.92 19.17 -28.46
CA SER A 205 6.04 19.90 -27.53
C SER A 205 4.61 19.37 -27.67
N ARG A 206 4.02 18.87 -26.57
CA ARG A 206 2.63 18.40 -26.54
C ARG A 206 1.66 19.58 -26.61
N ASN A 207 1.27 19.96 -27.82
CA ASN A 207 0.08 20.77 -28.04
C ASN A 207 -1.20 20.02 -27.66
N PRO A 208 -2.25 20.70 -27.14
CA PRO A 208 -3.50 20.06 -26.74
C PRO A 208 -4.22 19.51 -27.99
N LYS A 209 -4.52 18.21 -27.96
CA LYS A 209 -5.26 17.51 -29.02
C LYS A 209 -6.57 18.25 -29.32
N LYS A 210 -6.74 18.72 -30.56
CA LYS A 210 -8.05 19.10 -31.12
C LYS A 210 -9.02 17.94 -30.90
N ARG A 211 -10.04 18.13 -30.06
CA ARG A 211 -11.13 17.17 -29.85
C ARG A 211 -11.82 16.89 -31.19
N LYS A 212 -11.97 15.62 -31.56
CA LYS A 212 -12.75 15.21 -32.73
C LYS A 212 -14.22 15.53 -32.48
N ILE A 213 -14.91 16.05 -33.49
CA ILE A 213 -16.23 16.68 -33.40
C ILE A 213 -17.37 15.72 -32.99
N ASN A 214 -17.13 14.40 -32.96
CA ASN A 214 -18.18 13.39 -32.74
C ASN A 214 -17.95 12.44 -31.53
N GLU A 215 -17.00 12.71 -30.64
CA GLU A 215 -16.76 11.83 -29.47
C GLU A 215 -17.76 12.09 -28.34
N LYS A 216 -18.28 11.01 -27.73
CA LYS A 216 -19.18 11.07 -26.56
C LYS A 216 -18.49 11.83 -25.42
N PRO A 217 -19.18 12.76 -24.74
CA PRO A 217 -18.61 13.46 -23.58
C PRO A 217 -18.15 12.48 -22.50
N THR A 218 -17.00 12.75 -21.89
CA THR A 218 -16.47 11.98 -20.75
C THR A 218 -16.94 12.58 -19.43
N PRO A 219 -17.50 11.80 -18.49
CA PRO A 219 -17.95 12.31 -17.20
C PRO A 219 -16.79 12.86 -16.37
N PRO A 220 -16.97 13.99 -15.65
CA PRO A 220 -15.97 14.46 -14.71
C PRO A 220 -15.77 13.43 -13.59
N LYS A 221 -14.55 13.32 -13.07
CA LYS A 221 -14.25 12.43 -11.94
C LYS A 221 -14.72 13.10 -10.63
N PRO A 222 -15.38 12.37 -9.72
CA PRO A 222 -15.76 12.92 -8.42
C PRO A 222 -14.50 13.28 -7.62
N PRO A 223 -14.54 14.36 -6.81
CA PRO A 223 -13.46 14.68 -5.91
C PRO A 223 -13.35 13.61 -4.83
N SER A 224 -12.13 13.23 -4.47
CA SER A 224 -11.85 12.36 -3.34
C SER A 224 -11.46 13.18 -2.11
N ILE A 225 -11.88 12.72 -0.93
CA ILE A 225 -11.38 13.24 0.33
C ILE A 225 -9.95 12.75 0.47
N ARG A 226 -9.03 13.66 0.75
CA ARG A 226 -7.59 13.39 0.78
C ARG A 226 -7.09 12.99 2.17
N MET A 227 -7.66 13.59 3.22
CA MET A 227 -7.38 13.30 4.62
C MET A 227 -8.70 13.18 5.36
N HIS A 228 -8.88 12.14 6.18
CA HIS A 228 -10.05 12.00 7.04
C HIS A 228 -9.62 12.16 8.51
N SER A 229 -10.49 12.76 9.33
CA SER A 229 -10.29 12.99 10.76
C SER A 229 -9.84 11.72 11.50
N ASP A 230 -10.46 10.59 11.17
CA ASP A 230 -10.33 9.36 11.94
C ASP A 230 -9.14 8.50 11.51
N GLU A 231 -8.45 8.83 10.40
CA GLU A 231 -7.32 8.04 9.87
C GLU A 231 -6.23 7.84 10.91
N ALA A 232 -5.95 8.91 11.63
CA ALA A 232 -4.96 8.98 12.66
C ALA A 232 -5.27 8.07 13.87
N SER A 233 -6.48 8.20 14.41
CA SER A 233 -6.96 7.36 15.51
C SER A 233 -6.99 5.89 15.08
N ASN A 234 -7.41 5.63 13.84
CA ASN A 234 -7.42 4.30 13.25
C ASN A 234 -5.99 3.74 13.12
N PHE A 235 -5.04 4.55 12.67
CA PHE A 235 -3.64 4.16 12.59
C PHE A 235 -3.02 3.88 13.97
N LEU A 236 -3.39 4.64 15.01
CA LEU A 236 -2.92 4.37 16.37
C LEU A 236 -3.41 3.03 16.92
N ARG A 237 -4.62 2.59 16.52
CA ARG A 237 -5.10 1.23 16.82
C ARG A 237 -4.20 0.18 16.17
N LEU A 238 -3.89 0.33 14.89
CA LEU A 238 -2.95 -0.54 14.17
C LEU A 238 -1.57 -0.55 14.83
N ALA A 239 -0.99 0.63 15.10
CA ALA A 239 0.32 0.77 15.72
C ALA A 239 0.38 0.07 17.08
N THR A 240 -0.67 0.22 17.88
CA THR A 240 -0.77 -0.42 19.20
C THR A 240 -0.92 -1.94 19.07
N ALA A 241 -1.76 -2.43 18.15
CA ALA A 241 -1.91 -3.85 17.89
C ALA A 241 -0.57 -4.48 17.42
N LEU A 242 0.12 -3.82 16.49
CA LEU A 242 1.43 -4.28 15.99
C LEU A 242 2.49 -4.27 17.09
N LYS A 243 2.49 -3.27 17.97
CA LYS A 243 3.43 -3.21 19.10
C LYS A 243 3.27 -4.41 20.04
N ILE A 244 2.03 -4.87 20.25
CA ILE A 244 1.76 -6.07 21.04
C ILE A 244 2.15 -7.33 20.26
N ILE A 245 1.65 -7.49 19.03
CA ILE A 245 1.87 -8.67 18.17
C ILE A 245 3.36 -8.92 17.93
N LEU A 246 4.15 -7.86 17.77
CA LEU A 246 5.59 -7.94 17.50
C LEU A 246 6.46 -7.89 18.77
N SER A 247 5.87 -8.06 19.95
CA SER A 247 6.61 -8.15 21.23
C SER A 247 7.29 -9.52 21.35
N SER A 248 8.43 -9.56 22.05
CA SER A 248 9.16 -10.79 22.34
C SER A 248 8.50 -11.67 23.40
N SER A 249 7.63 -11.07 24.21
CA SER A 249 6.83 -11.75 25.24
C SER A 249 5.42 -11.16 25.22
N ILE A 250 4.42 -12.04 25.21
CA ILE A 250 3.00 -11.68 25.06
C ILE A 250 2.17 -12.55 25.99
N ASP A 251 1.27 -11.94 26.76
CA ASP A 251 0.26 -12.64 27.56
C ASP A 251 -1.12 -12.66 26.87
N GLU A 252 -2.06 -13.48 27.38
CA GLU A 252 -3.40 -13.61 26.78
C GLU A 252 -4.20 -12.30 26.81
N ALA A 253 -4.09 -11.50 27.87
CA ALA A 253 -4.82 -10.23 27.95
C ALA A 253 -4.31 -9.22 26.92
N GLN A 254 -3.01 -9.24 26.64
CA GLN A 254 -2.40 -8.48 25.56
C GLN A 254 -2.87 -8.98 24.19
N LEU A 255 -2.97 -10.30 23.98
CA LEU A 255 -3.51 -10.87 22.73
C LEU A 255 -4.95 -10.45 22.49
N ASP A 256 -5.82 -10.53 23.48
CA ASP A 256 -7.23 -10.11 23.37
C ASP A 256 -7.34 -8.62 23.04
N ARG A 257 -6.49 -7.80 23.66
CA ARG A 257 -6.39 -6.36 23.35
C ARG A 257 -5.89 -6.14 21.92
N ALA A 258 -4.88 -6.87 21.47
CA ALA A 258 -4.35 -6.75 20.12
C ALA A 258 -5.38 -7.19 19.07
N GLU A 259 -6.13 -8.25 19.35
CA GLU A 259 -7.22 -8.74 18.51
C GLU A 259 -8.32 -7.69 18.34
N THR A 260 -8.80 -7.13 19.45
CA THR A 260 -9.80 -6.04 19.46
C THR A 260 -9.32 -4.82 18.67
N LEU A 261 -8.10 -4.34 18.94
CA LEU A 261 -7.54 -3.17 18.25
C LEU A 261 -7.33 -3.42 16.75
N LEU A 262 -6.92 -4.63 16.37
CA LEU A 262 -6.76 -5.00 14.97
C LEU A 262 -8.12 -5.06 14.26
N GLU A 263 -9.16 -5.58 14.90
CA GLU A 263 -10.54 -5.57 14.36
C GLU A 263 -11.07 -4.17 14.15
N GLU A 264 -10.96 -3.32 15.17
CA GLU A 264 -11.37 -1.92 15.08
C GLU A 264 -10.62 -1.19 13.97
N TYR A 265 -9.30 -1.44 13.83
CA TYR A 265 -8.52 -0.91 12.72
C TYR A 265 -9.06 -1.34 11.36
N LEU A 266 -9.36 -2.64 11.19
CA LEU A 266 -9.81 -3.20 9.93
C LEU A 266 -11.21 -2.69 9.53
N LEU A 267 -12.10 -2.55 10.51
CA LEU A 267 -13.42 -1.95 10.29
C LEU A 267 -13.29 -0.46 9.94
N GLY A 268 -12.51 0.30 10.70
CA GLY A 268 -12.25 1.71 10.40
C GLY A 268 -11.58 1.90 9.04
N PHE A 269 -10.65 1.01 8.65
CA PHE A 269 -10.03 1.05 7.32
C PHE A 269 -11.06 0.86 6.20
N LYS A 270 -11.99 -0.08 6.38
CA LYS A 270 -13.07 -0.34 5.43
C LYS A 270 -14.04 0.85 5.33
N GLU A 271 -14.36 1.48 6.45
CA GLU A 271 -15.23 2.66 6.49
C GLU A 271 -14.59 3.88 5.82
N LEU A 272 -13.30 4.09 6.06
CA LEU A 272 -12.54 5.23 5.51
C LEU A 272 -12.27 5.10 4.01
N TYR A 273 -11.79 3.94 3.56
CA TYR A 273 -11.28 3.76 2.19
C TYR A 273 -12.16 2.86 1.31
N GLY A 274 -13.20 2.25 1.88
CA GLY A 274 -14.10 1.34 1.18
C GLY A 274 -13.57 -0.11 1.07
N ALA A 275 -14.47 -1.01 0.66
CA ALA A 275 -14.16 -2.43 0.52
C ALA A 275 -13.14 -2.71 -0.61
N ASP A 276 -13.16 -1.90 -1.69
CA ASP A 276 -12.26 -2.06 -2.84
C ASP A 276 -10.78 -1.76 -2.48
N ALA A 277 -10.56 -0.94 -1.45
CA ALA A 277 -9.23 -0.65 -0.93
C ALA A 277 -8.67 -1.82 -0.11
N MET A 278 -9.52 -2.67 0.47
CA MET A 278 -9.08 -3.81 1.26
C MET A 278 -8.30 -4.81 0.40
N LYS A 279 -7.29 -5.42 1.01
CA LYS A 279 -6.42 -6.43 0.39
C LYS A 279 -6.56 -7.77 1.11
N PRO A 280 -6.27 -8.90 0.45
CA PRO A 280 -6.27 -10.21 1.11
C PRO A 280 -5.48 -10.24 2.43
N ASN A 281 -4.39 -9.48 2.52
CA ASN A 281 -3.59 -9.34 3.75
C ASN A 281 -4.39 -8.88 4.97
N HIS A 282 -5.41 -8.03 4.78
CA HIS A 282 -6.30 -7.54 5.85
C HIS A 282 -7.21 -8.66 6.38
N HIS A 283 -7.63 -9.57 5.51
CA HIS A 283 -8.34 -10.77 5.94
C HIS A 283 -7.39 -11.72 6.66
N TRP A 284 -6.22 -12.01 6.07
CA TRP A 284 -5.24 -12.92 6.65
C TRP A 284 -4.73 -12.46 8.01
N SER A 285 -4.61 -11.15 8.27
CA SER A 285 -4.17 -10.68 9.59
C SER A 285 -5.11 -11.05 10.72
N ARG A 286 -6.40 -11.33 10.46
CA ARG A 286 -7.35 -11.79 11.48
C ARG A 286 -6.96 -13.13 12.11
N HIS A 287 -6.15 -13.92 11.41
CA HIS A 287 -5.73 -15.23 11.90
C HIS A 287 -4.42 -15.20 12.70
N ILE A 288 -3.69 -14.06 12.71
CA ILE A 288 -2.37 -14.00 13.34
C ILE A 288 -2.42 -14.23 14.85
N ILE A 289 -3.47 -13.76 15.52
CA ILE A 289 -3.62 -13.90 16.97
C ILE A 289 -3.72 -15.38 17.36
N ASN A 290 -4.54 -16.14 16.64
CA ASN A 290 -4.65 -17.59 16.83
C ASN A 290 -3.34 -18.31 16.53
N GLN A 291 -2.56 -17.86 15.54
CA GLN A 291 -1.24 -18.43 15.29
C GLN A 291 -0.23 -18.13 16.38
N ILE A 292 -0.32 -16.98 17.04
CA ILE A 292 0.52 -16.68 18.19
C ILE A 292 0.13 -17.56 19.39
N ARG A 293 -1.16 -17.82 19.60
CA ARG A 293 -1.63 -18.79 20.60
C ARG A 293 -1.11 -20.21 20.31
N ASP A 294 -1.11 -20.63 19.04
CA ASP A 294 -0.72 -21.99 18.63
C ASP A 294 0.81 -22.20 18.56
N LEU A 295 1.58 -21.21 18.10
CA LEU A 295 3.02 -21.32 17.76
C LEU A 295 3.94 -20.51 18.69
N GLY A 296 3.37 -19.73 19.61
CA GLY A 296 4.08 -18.78 20.45
C GLY A 296 4.34 -17.43 19.75
N PRO A 297 5.14 -16.54 20.36
CA PRO A 297 5.41 -15.22 19.81
C PRO A 297 5.95 -15.26 18.38
N VAL A 298 5.72 -14.19 17.62
CA VAL A 298 6.07 -14.09 16.18
C VAL A 298 7.53 -14.44 15.86
N TYR A 299 8.45 -14.24 16.81
CA TYR A 299 9.87 -14.55 16.68
C TYR A 299 10.13 -16.05 16.42
N SER A 300 9.20 -16.93 16.81
CA SER A 300 9.28 -18.37 16.59
C SER A 300 9.07 -18.77 15.12
N PHE A 301 8.36 -17.96 14.32
CA PHE A 301 7.95 -18.35 12.96
C PHE A 301 8.09 -17.26 11.90
N TRP A 302 8.48 -16.04 12.27
CA TRP A 302 8.71 -14.96 11.30
C TRP A 302 9.90 -15.26 10.36
N THR A 303 9.82 -14.73 9.15
CA THR A 303 10.74 -15.09 8.06
C THR A 303 11.93 -14.14 7.90
N PHE A 304 12.11 -13.17 8.81
CA PHE A 304 13.26 -12.26 8.79
C PHE A 304 14.60 -13.01 8.77
N VAL A 305 14.72 -14.07 9.59
CA VAL A 305 15.95 -14.87 9.68
C VAL A 305 16.18 -15.65 8.39
N SER A 306 15.14 -16.32 7.87
CA SER A 306 15.26 -17.13 6.65
C SER A 306 15.49 -16.25 5.41
N GLU A 307 14.90 -15.07 5.32
CA GLU A 307 15.18 -14.12 4.23
C GLU A 307 16.61 -13.59 4.29
N ARG A 308 17.13 -13.27 5.49
CA ARG A 308 18.54 -12.88 5.66
C ARG A 308 19.48 -14.01 5.27
N LEU A 309 19.17 -15.25 5.65
CA LEU A 309 19.93 -16.43 5.25
C LEU A 309 19.87 -16.61 3.72
N ASN A 310 18.71 -16.46 3.09
CA ASN A 310 18.58 -16.52 1.63
C ASN A 310 19.46 -15.47 0.93
N LYS A 311 19.54 -14.25 1.47
CA LYS A 311 20.43 -13.21 0.92
C LYS A 311 21.90 -13.60 1.05
N LEU A 312 22.30 -14.16 2.19
CA LEU A 312 23.65 -14.67 2.41
C LEU A 312 24.00 -15.78 1.42
N LEU A 313 23.11 -16.77 1.25
CA LEU A 313 23.29 -17.86 0.29
C LEU A 313 23.37 -17.35 -1.17
N LYS A 314 22.59 -16.32 -1.52
CA LYS A 314 22.64 -15.70 -2.86
C LYS A 314 23.96 -14.99 -3.15
N ASN A 315 24.68 -14.53 -2.12
CA ASN A 315 25.98 -13.88 -2.30
C ASN A 315 27.11 -14.88 -2.52
N PHE A 316 26.88 -16.18 -2.31
CA PHE A 316 27.87 -17.20 -2.58
C PHE A 316 28.04 -17.39 -4.08
N ASN A 317 29.28 -17.32 -4.53
CA ASN A 317 29.61 -17.61 -5.91
C ASN A 317 29.30 -19.08 -6.19
N SER A 318 28.28 -19.34 -7.02
CA SER A 318 27.89 -20.67 -7.43
C SER A 318 28.10 -20.82 -8.93
N ASN A 319 28.49 -22.02 -9.37
CA ASN A 319 28.61 -22.34 -10.79
C ASN A 319 27.23 -22.44 -11.50
N SER A 320 26.12 -22.17 -10.79
CA SER A 320 24.73 -22.20 -11.29
C SER A 320 24.30 -23.55 -11.89
N TRP A 321 24.99 -24.64 -11.58
CA TRP A 321 24.66 -25.96 -12.08
C TRP A 321 23.48 -26.55 -11.30
N LYS A 322 22.41 -26.89 -12.04
CA LYS A 322 21.21 -27.51 -11.49
C LYS A 322 21.45 -29.00 -11.17
N GLY A 323 20.51 -29.63 -10.46
CA GLY A 323 20.55 -31.05 -10.16
C GLY A 323 21.35 -31.40 -8.89
N GLY A 324 21.28 -30.56 -7.85
CA GLY A 324 21.93 -30.81 -6.55
C GLY A 324 23.31 -30.17 -6.38
N GLN A 325 23.95 -29.72 -7.46
CA GLN A 325 25.32 -29.16 -7.42
C GLN A 325 25.38 -27.76 -6.81
N MET A 326 24.35 -26.95 -7.06
CA MET A 326 24.22 -25.61 -6.48
C MET A 326 24.02 -25.70 -4.96
N GLU A 327 23.19 -26.62 -4.50
CA GLU A 327 22.91 -26.91 -3.10
C GLU A 327 24.17 -27.37 -2.35
N ILE A 328 24.97 -28.26 -2.97
CA ILE A 328 26.27 -28.70 -2.42
C ILE A 328 27.24 -27.53 -2.31
N SER A 329 27.30 -26.68 -3.34
CA SER A 329 28.21 -25.52 -3.38
C SER A 329 27.84 -24.51 -2.30
N MET A 330 26.54 -24.19 -2.18
CA MET A 330 26.01 -23.31 -1.13
C MET A 330 26.30 -23.86 0.27
N MET A 331 26.07 -25.16 0.51
CA MET A 331 26.32 -25.79 1.80
C MET A 331 27.80 -25.77 2.21
N ARG A 332 28.71 -26.12 1.28
CA ARG A 332 30.15 -26.10 1.54
C ARG A 332 30.65 -24.69 1.82
N TYR A 333 30.17 -23.70 1.06
CA TYR A 333 30.54 -22.31 1.28
C TYR A 333 30.02 -21.83 2.63
N PHE A 334 28.75 -22.10 2.96
CA PHE A 334 28.16 -21.76 4.26
C PHE A 334 28.98 -22.30 5.42
N GLY A 335 29.33 -23.60 5.38
CA GLY A 335 30.15 -24.22 6.43
C GLY A 335 31.54 -23.59 6.56
N ARG A 336 32.20 -23.28 5.43
CA ARG A 336 33.50 -22.58 5.46
C ARG A 336 33.39 -21.17 6.03
N ASP A 337 32.36 -20.42 5.64
CA ASP A 337 32.12 -19.05 6.10
C ASP A 337 31.83 -19.01 7.60
N ALA A 338 31.01 -19.94 8.11
CA ALA A 338 30.73 -20.09 9.53
C ALA A 338 32.01 -20.37 10.34
N LEU A 339 32.84 -21.32 9.89
CA LEU A 339 34.12 -21.62 10.53
C LEU A 339 35.07 -20.42 10.55
N LEU A 340 35.13 -19.64 9.46
CA LEU A 340 35.96 -18.44 9.41
C LEU A 340 35.51 -17.37 10.41
N HIS A 341 34.20 -17.21 10.63
CA HIS A 341 33.66 -16.27 11.62
C HIS A 341 33.85 -16.74 13.07
N GLU A 342 34.01 -18.05 13.32
CA GLU A 342 34.37 -18.56 14.65
C GLU A 342 35.85 -18.36 15.00
N MET A 343 36.71 -18.12 14.00
CA MET A 343 38.15 -17.91 14.19
C MET A 343 38.54 -16.46 14.49
N VAL A 344 37.60 -15.51 14.38
CA VAL A 344 37.78 -14.06 14.63
C VAL A 344 36.98 -13.66 15.85
#